data_AF-A0A5N3ZZE1-F1
#
_entry.id   AF-A0A5N3ZZE1-F1
#
_cell.length_a   1.000
_cell.length_b   1.000
_cell.length_c   1.000
_cell.angle_alpha   90.00
_cell.angle_beta   90.00
_cell.angle_gamma   90.00
#
_symmetry.space_group_name_H-M   'P 1'
#
loop_
_entity.id
_entity.type
_entity.pdbx_description
1 polymer ?
#
loop_
_entity_poly.entity_id
_entity_poly.type
_entity_poly.pdbx_seq_one_letter_code
_entity_poly.pdbx_strand_id
1 'polypeptide(L)'
;MFNTLRTGLLFSLLIIITTASSDNCVPHNGRRQSPIKIWTKAATSVFAPPLNWSYGYALKPQKMFLNNTGLSLTLTVNHKEPLQISSGMLNVPYKFEQLHFHWGEHDGVGSEHIIDGFTYPMEMHIVHSQNLREDIDKFVVIAYFFM
;
A
#
# COMPACT_ATOMS: atom_id res chain seq x y z
N MET A 1 -14.46 -7.77 8.85
CA MET A 1 -15.67 -6.99 8.51
C MET A 1 -15.20 -5.72 7.82
N PHE A 2 -15.38 -5.62 6.50
CA PHE A 2 -14.89 -4.49 5.71
C PHE A 2 -15.81 -3.28 5.92
N ASN A 3 -15.34 -2.24 6.61
CA ASN A 3 -16.09 -1.00 6.74
C ASN A 3 -15.87 -0.14 5.50
N THR A 4 -16.87 -0.10 4.62
CA THR A 4 -16.97 0.86 3.53
C THR A 4 -17.36 2.21 4.11
N LEU A 5 -16.42 3.16 4.13
CA LEU A 5 -16.76 4.57 4.39
C LEU A 5 -17.34 5.16 3.09
N ARG A 6 -18.67 5.29 3.04
CA ARG A 6 -19.35 6.07 2.00
C ARG A 6 -19.13 7.57 2.25
N THR A 7 -18.04 8.11 1.72
CA THR A 7 -17.98 9.52 1.29
C THR A 7 -18.16 9.54 -0.23
N GLY A 8 -18.72 10.62 -0.79
CA GLY A 8 -19.26 10.70 -2.16
C GLY A 8 -18.28 10.57 -3.34
N LEU A 9 -17.14 9.89 -3.15
CA LEU A 9 -16.30 9.32 -4.19
C LEU A 9 -16.32 7.81 -3.94
N LEU A 10 -16.87 7.02 -4.87
CA LEU A 10 -17.00 5.56 -4.73
C LEU A 10 -15.60 4.93 -4.74
N PHE A 11 -14.93 4.91 -3.60
CA PHE A 11 -13.70 4.15 -3.41
C PHE A 11 -13.99 2.89 -2.60
N SER A 12 -13.83 1.73 -3.22
CA SER A 12 -13.78 0.47 -2.51
C SER A 12 -12.39 0.33 -1.91
N LEU A 13 -12.26 0.69 -0.64
CA LEU A 13 -11.00 0.56 0.11
C LEU A 13 -10.72 -0.92 0.38
N LEU A 14 -9.89 -1.57 -0.45
CA LEU A 14 -9.20 -2.80 -0.09
C LEU A 14 -7.74 -2.46 0.25
N ILE A 15 -7.43 -2.44 1.55
CA ILE A 15 -6.04 -2.32 2.03
C ILE A 15 -5.42 -3.70 1.96
N ILE A 16 -4.46 -3.88 1.06
CA ILE A 16 -3.52 -5.00 1.11
C ILE A 16 -2.32 -4.50 1.90
N ILE A 17 -1.95 -5.21 2.97
CA ILE A 17 -0.72 -5.01 3.72
C ILE A 17 0.18 -6.17 3.33
N THR A 18 1.17 -5.89 2.48
CA THR A 18 2.22 -6.88 2.19
C THR A 18 3.49 -6.49 2.93
N THR A 19 4.17 -7.48 3.49
CA THR A 19 5.48 -7.32 4.05
C THR A 19 6.55 -7.89 3.12
N ALA A 20 7.63 -7.15 2.93
CA ALA A 20 8.74 -7.58 2.07
C ALA A 20 10.07 -7.55 2.82
N SER A 21 10.89 -8.59 2.61
CA SER A 21 12.31 -8.63 3.04
C SER A 21 13.22 -8.10 1.93
N SER A 22 14.37 -7.53 2.30
CA SER A 22 15.42 -7.12 1.35
C SER A 22 16.38 -8.25 0.96
N ASP A 23 16.11 -9.49 1.34
CA ASP A 23 16.97 -10.62 0.95
C ASP A 23 17.07 -10.73 -0.58
N ASN A 24 18.28 -11.07 -1.06
CA ASN A 24 18.66 -11.17 -2.47
C ASN A 24 17.53 -11.77 -3.33
N CYS A 25 16.73 -10.89 -3.93
CA CYS A 25 15.59 -11.27 -4.75
C CYS A 25 16.10 -12.06 -5.95
N VAL A 26 15.77 -13.35 -6.02
CA VAL A 26 15.85 -14.11 -7.27
C VAL A 26 14.60 -13.72 -8.08
N PRO A 27 14.74 -12.97 -9.18
CA PRO A 27 13.58 -12.52 -9.94
C PRO A 27 12.75 -13.73 -10.38
N HIS A 28 11.44 -13.66 -10.18
CA HIS A 28 10.43 -14.60 -10.70
C HIS A 28 10.34 -16.00 -10.07
N ASN A 29 11.22 -16.38 -9.14
CA ASN A 29 11.17 -17.69 -8.47
C ASN A 29 10.95 -17.62 -6.94
N GLY A 30 10.58 -16.44 -6.42
CA GLY A 30 10.23 -16.27 -5.02
C GLY A 30 8.92 -16.98 -4.65
N ARG A 31 8.84 -17.56 -3.45
CA ARG A 31 7.61 -18.22 -2.94
C ARG A 31 6.54 -17.25 -2.42
N ARG A 32 6.86 -15.95 -2.35
CA ARG A 32 6.02 -14.89 -1.77
C ARG A 32 6.05 -13.63 -2.67
N GLN A 33 5.87 -13.83 -3.97
CA GLN A 33 5.82 -12.72 -4.93
C GLN A 33 4.46 -12.03 -4.88
N SER A 34 4.49 -10.71 -5.04
CA SER A 34 3.34 -9.86 -5.36
C SER A 34 3.47 -9.38 -6.82
N PRO A 35 2.38 -8.95 -7.47
CA PRO A 35 0.99 -8.96 -6.99
C PRO A 35 0.37 -10.36 -6.94
N ILE A 36 -0.83 -10.48 -6.36
CA ILE A 36 -1.62 -11.72 -6.31
C ILE A 36 -3.08 -11.53 -6.76
N LYS A 37 -3.73 -12.63 -7.12
CA LYS A 37 -5.19 -12.69 -7.25
C LYS A 37 -5.81 -12.89 -5.86
N ILE A 38 -6.76 -12.04 -5.50
CA ILE A 38 -7.48 -12.09 -4.23
C ILE A 38 -8.90 -12.55 -4.49
N TRP A 39 -9.21 -13.75 -4.03
CA TRP A 39 -10.57 -14.28 -4.02
C TRP A 39 -11.19 -13.98 -2.66
N THR A 40 -12.08 -13.00 -2.58
CA THR A 40 -12.62 -12.50 -1.32
C THR A 40 -13.36 -13.60 -0.55
N LYS A 41 -14.01 -14.52 -1.27
CA LYS A 41 -14.70 -15.69 -0.70
C LYS A 41 -13.77 -16.76 -0.13
N ALA A 42 -12.51 -16.81 -0.58
CA ALA A 42 -11.51 -17.73 -0.07
C ALA A 42 -10.66 -17.12 1.06
N ALA A 43 -10.81 -15.83 1.32
CA ALA A 43 -10.07 -15.13 2.36
C ALA A 43 -10.63 -15.45 3.76
N THR A 44 -9.73 -15.67 4.72
CA THR A 44 -10.10 -15.84 6.13
C THR A 44 -10.27 -14.47 6.79
N SER A 45 -11.41 -14.25 7.44
CA SER A 45 -11.61 -13.06 8.27
C SER A 45 -10.81 -13.18 9.56
N VAL A 46 -9.88 -12.26 9.77
CA VAL A 46 -9.12 -12.11 11.02
C VAL A 46 -9.55 -10.82 11.71
N PHE A 47 -9.68 -10.85 13.04
CA PHE A 47 -9.88 -9.63 13.81
C PHE A 47 -8.54 -8.89 13.96
N ALA A 48 -8.52 -7.63 13.59
CA ALA A 48 -7.40 -6.73 13.82
C ALA A 48 -7.93 -5.38 14.33
N PRO A 49 -7.21 -4.70 15.23
CA PRO A 49 -7.49 -3.31 15.54
C PRO A 49 -7.47 -2.43 14.27
N PRO A 50 -8.07 -1.24 14.27
CA PRO A 50 -7.86 -0.29 13.18
C PRO A 50 -6.39 0.11 13.05
N LEU A 51 -5.92 0.34 11.81
CA LEU A 51 -4.64 1.00 11.57
C LEU A 51 -4.66 2.39 12.19
N ASN A 52 -3.58 2.75 12.87
CA ASN A 52 -3.39 4.05 13.48
C ASN A 52 -2.52 4.95 12.59
N TRP A 53 -3.12 6.03 12.10
CA TRP A 53 -2.50 7.03 11.23
C TRP A 53 -2.21 8.36 11.95
N SER A 54 -2.46 8.45 13.26
CA SER A 54 -2.42 9.73 13.98
C SER A 54 -1.05 10.41 14.01
N TYR A 55 0.02 9.67 13.75
CA TYR A 55 1.38 10.21 13.81
C TYR A 55 1.78 10.88 12.50
N GLY A 56 1.68 12.21 12.48
CA GLY A 56 2.12 13.06 11.38
C GLY A 56 1.11 13.24 10.25
N TYR A 57 0.30 12.23 9.90
CA TYR A 57 -0.62 12.33 8.74
C TYR A 57 -1.74 13.37 8.87
N ALA A 58 -2.09 13.80 10.09
CA ALA A 58 -3.05 14.88 10.31
C ALA A 58 -2.44 16.27 10.04
N LEU A 59 -1.12 16.37 9.94
CA LEU A 59 -0.41 17.63 9.73
C LEU A 59 -0.21 17.87 8.24
N LYS A 60 -0.26 19.14 7.85
CA LYS A 60 -0.01 19.55 6.46
C LYS A 60 1.48 19.37 6.13
N PRO A 61 1.83 18.73 4.99
CA PRO A 61 3.21 18.62 4.57
C PRO A 61 3.83 19.98 4.26
N GLN A 62 5.14 20.12 4.49
CA GLN A 62 5.87 21.34 4.17
C GLN A 62 6.04 21.47 2.65
N LYS A 63 6.42 20.37 2.00
CA LYS A 63 6.54 20.26 0.54
C LYS A 63 6.20 18.84 0.11
N MET A 64 5.69 18.71 -1.10
CA MET A 64 5.50 17.43 -1.79
C MET A 64 6.25 17.49 -3.11
N PHE A 65 6.89 16.38 -3.47
CA PHE A 65 7.64 16.27 -4.71
C PHE A 65 7.02 15.15 -5.53
N LEU A 66 6.64 15.46 -6.77
CA LEU A 66 6.15 14.49 -7.73
C LEU A 66 7.24 14.26 -8.77
N ASN A 67 7.65 13.01 -8.95
CA ASN A 67 8.70 12.61 -9.87
C ASN A 67 8.16 11.58 -10.87
N ASN A 68 8.36 11.85 -12.16
CA ASN A 68 8.12 10.86 -13.21
C ASN A 68 9.40 10.04 -13.39
N THR A 69 9.32 8.74 -13.09
CA THR A 69 10.47 7.83 -13.21
C THR A 69 10.61 7.22 -14.60
N GLY A 70 9.70 7.51 -15.52
CA GLY A 70 9.53 6.83 -16.81
C GLY A 70 8.74 5.53 -16.70
N LEU A 71 8.51 5.01 -15.49
CA LEU A 71 7.70 3.82 -15.23
C LEU A 71 6.46 4.12 -14.39
N SER A 72 6.56 5.10 -13.50
CA SER A 72 5.48 5.49 -12.59
C SER A 72 5.61 6.96 -12.21
N LEU A 73 4.59 7.48 -11.53
CA LEU A 73 4.63 8.76 -10.83
C LEU A 73 4.83 8.49 -9.35
N THR A 74 5.98 8.89 -8.81
CA THR A 74 6.31 8.74 -7.39
C THR A 74 6.17 10.06 -6.67
N LEU A 75 5.45 10.07 -5.55
CA LEU A 75 5.31 11.20 -4.65
C LEU A 75 6.11 10.94 -3.36
N THR A 76 6.94 11.91 -2.99
CA THR A 76 7.60 11.97 -1.69
C THR A 76 7.19 13.24 -0.96
N VAL A 77 7.33 13.20 0.37
CA VAL A 77 6.85 14.28 1.24
C VAL A 77 7.98 14.75 2.13
N ASN A 78 8.23 16.06 2.14
CA ASN A 78 8.98 16.70 3.21
C ASN A 78 8.01 17.13 4.31
N HIS A 79 8.22 16.57 5.50
CA HIS A 79 7.32 16.72 6.64
C HIS A 79 8.12 17.05 7.90
N LYS A 80 7.55 17.88 8.79
CA LYS A 80 8.22 18.30 10.02
C LYS A 80 8.35 17.14 11.01
N GLU A 81 7.27 16.38 11.15
CA GLU A 81 7.21 15.16 11.95
C GLU A 81 7.37 13.93 11.05
N PRO A 82 7.88 12.79 11.53
CA PRO A 82 7.78 11.55 10.77
C PRO A 82 6.31 11.21 10.50
N LEU A 83 6.01 10.69 9.31
CA LEU A 83 4.71 10.13 8.99
C LEU A 83 4.77 8.63 9.30
N GLN A 84 3.93 8.13 10.21
CA GLN A 84 3.99 6.73 10.63
C GLN A 84 2.62 6.09 10.70
N ILE A 85 2.59 4.80 10.39
CA ILE A 85 1.46 3.91 10.64
C ILE A 85 1.83 2.91 11.73
N SER A 86 0.85 2.52 12.54
CA SER A 86 0.99 1.51 13.59
C SER A 86 -0.35 0.80 13.80
N SER A 87 -0.43 -0.12 14.77
CA SER A 87 -1.67 -0.89 15.08
C SER A 87 -2.09 -1.82 13.93
N GLY A 88 -3.29 -2.38 13.99
CA GLY A 88 -3.74 -3.41 13.05
C GLY A 88 -2.99 -4.71 13.22
N MET A 89 -2.46 -5.24 12.11
CA MET A 89 -1.63 -6.44 12.12
C MET A 89 -0.13 -6.11 12.14
N LEU A 90 0.23 -4.84 12.41
CA LEU A 90 1.63 -4.40 12.44
C LEU A 90 2.21 -4.60 13.84
N ASN A 91 3.34 -5.30 13.91
CA ASN A 91 4.05 -5.53 15.18
C ASN A 91 4.78 -4.28 15.69
N VAL A 92 5.16 -3.38 14.78
CA VAL A 92 5.92 -2.16 15.06
C VAL A 92 5.43 -1.01 14.18
N PRO A 93 5.75 0.26 14.50
CA PRO A 93 5.47 1.39 13.63
C PRO A 93 6.31 1.38 12.36
N TYR A 94 5.71 1.72 11.22
CA TYR A 94 6.39 1.87 9.93
C TYR A 94 6.31 3.32 9.46
N LYS A 95 7.43 3.84 8.95
CA LYS A 95 7.56 5.22 8.48
C LYS A 95 7.26 5.30 6.99
N PHE A 96 6.48 6.30 6.57
CA PHE A 96 6.25 6.62 5.16
C PHE A 96 7.57 6.91 4.44
N GLU A 97 7.70 6.34 3.24
CA GLU A 97 8.82 6.61 2.34
C GLU A 97 8.34 7.35 1.08
N GLN A 98 7.32 6.79 0.41
CA GLN A 98 6.79 7.29 -0.84
C GLN A 98 5.39 6.72 -1.11
N LEU A 99 4.69 7.32 -2.06
CA LEU A 99 3.63 6.62 -2.77
C LEU A 99 3.87 6.65 -4.28
N HIS A 100 3.33 5.67 -5.00
CA HIS A 100 3.38 5.62 -6.45
C HIS A 100 2.13 4.94 -7.00
N PHE A 101 1.96 5.04 -8.32
CA PHE A 101 0.76 4.56 -9.01
C PHE A 101 1.12 3.55 -10.09
N HIS A 102 0.24 2.59 -10.29
CA HIS A 102 0.16 1.76 -11.48
C HIS A 102 -1.18 2.04 -12.14
N TRP A 103 -1.19 2.21 -13.46
CA TRP A 103 -2.39 2.54 -14.21
C TRP A 103 -2.36 1.88 -15.58
N GLY A 104 -3.55 1.66 -16.12
CA GLY A 104 -3.73 1.08 -17.43
C GLY A 104 -3.88 2.12 -18.54
N GLU A 105 -3.92 1.62 -19.76
CA GLU A 105 -4.26 2.41 -20.95
C GLU A 105 -5.76 2.75 -21.04
N HIS A 106 -6.61 1.99 -20.33
CA HIS A 106 -8.06 2.19 -20.26
C HIS A 106 -8.63 1.63 -18.95
N ASP A 107 -9.87 1.98 -18.62
CA ASP A 107 -10.53 1.67 -17.32
C ASP A 107 -10.71 0.18 -17.00
N GLY A 108 -10.37 -0.71 -17.94
CA GLY A 108 -10.48 -2.16 -17.77
C GLY A 108 -9.20 -2.82 -17.27
N VAL A 109 -8.09 -2.10 -17.21
CA VAL A 109 -6.77 -2.60 -16.83
C VAL A 109 -6.03 -1.55 -16.01
N GLY A 110 -5.04 -1.96 -15.20
CA GLY A 110 -4.13 -1.01 -14.55
C GLY A 110 -3.65 -1.42 -13.16
N SER A 111 -4.54 -1.94 -12.33
CA SER A 111 -4.15 -2.50 -11.04
C SER A 111 -3.24 -3.71 -11.20
N GLU A 112 -2.25 -3.82 -10.33
CA GLU A 112 -1.37 -4.98 -10.28
C GLU A 112 -2.09 -6.18 -9.66
N HIS A 113 -2.82 -5.95 -8.55
CA HIS A 113 -3.67 -6.95 -7.92
C HIS A 113 -4.99 -7.12 -8.67
N ILE A 114 -5.54 -8.33 -8.58
CA ILE A 114 -6.82 -8.71 -9.21
C ILE A 114 -7.77 -9.16 -8.10
N ILE A 115 -8.94 -8.54 -7.99
CA ILE A 115 -9.93 -8.84 -6.94
C ILE A 115 -11.12 -9.56 -7.57
N ASP A 116 -11.40 -10.78 -7.13
CA ASP A 116 -12.50 -11.61 -7.63
C ASP A 116 -12.54 -11.76 -9.17
N GLY A 117 -11.37 -11.74 -9.80
CA GLY A 117 -11.21 -11.81 -11.25
C GLY A 117 -11.28 -10.48 -11.99
N PHE A 118 -11.48 -9.37 -11.28
CA PHE A 118 -11.54 -8.02 -11.83
C PHE A 118 -10.26 -7.22 -11.58
N THR A 119 -9.91 -6.41 -12.56
CA THR A 119 -8.85 -5.39 -12.53
C THR A 119 -9.48 -4.01 -12.41
N TYR A 120 -8.70 -3.05 -11.90
CA TYR A 120 -9.10 -1.66 -11.72
C TYR A 120 -8.26 -0.74 -12.61
N PRO A 121 -8.78 0.43 -13.03
CA PRO A 121 -8.05 1.40 -13.83
C PRO A 121 -6.67 1.80 -13.25
N MET A 122 -6.57 1.87 -11.92
CA MET A 122 -5.37 2.32 -11.23
C MET A 122 -5.26 1.71 -9.83
N GLU A 123 -4.03 1.46 -9.40
CA GLU A 123 -3.65 1.05 -8.05
C GLU A 123 -2.56 1.97 -7.51
N MET A 124 -2.79 2.57 -6.36
CA MET A 124 -1.79 3.36 -5.64
C MET A 124 -1.16 2.52 -4.54
N HIS A 125 0.16 2.55 -4.48
CA HIS A 125 0.96 1.94 -3.43
C HIS A 125 1.53 3.02 -2.52
N ILE A 126 1.25 2.92 -1.23
CA ILE A 126 1.84 3.76 -0.17
C ILE A 126 2.87 2.92 0.57
N VAL A 127 4.15 3.19 0.32
CA VAL A 127 5.27 2.42 0.84
C VAL A 127 5.73 3.00 2.18
N HIS A 128 5.80 2.13 3.18
CA HIS A 128 6.38 2.41 4.47
C HIS A 128 7.53 1.45 4.75
N SER A 129 8.52 1.90 5.50
CA SER A 129 9.65 1.08 5.91
C SER A 129 9.89 1.17 7.42
N GLN A 130 10.51 0.13 7.95
CA GLN A 130 11.15 0.19 9.25
C GLN A 130 12.67 0.30 9.09
N ASN A 131 13.31 1.07 9.98
CA ASN A 131 14.76 1.23 10.00
C ASN A 131 15.39 0.22 10.99
N LEU A 132 15.06 -1.06 10.83
CA LEU A 132 15.70 -2.14 11.59
C LEU A 132 16.63 -2.91 10.64
N ARG A 133 17.87 -3.09 11.10
CA ARG A 133 19.01 -3.44 10.24
C ARG A 133 18.97 -4.90 9.75
N GLU A 134 18.14 -5.76 10.34
CA GLU A 134 18.18 -7.22 10.15
C GLU A 134 16.80 -7.93 10.23
N ASP A 135 15.70 -7.24 9.90
CA ASP A 135 14.35 -7.83 10.03
C ASP A 135 13.76 -8.38 8.73
N ILE A 136 13.13 -9.56 8.86
CA ILE A 136 12.07 -10.03 7.96
C ILE A 136 10.90 -9.04 8.13
N ASP A 137 10.28 -8.59 7.03
CA ASP A 137 9.22 -7.54 7.00
C ASP A 137 9.74 -6.10 7.07
N LYS A 138 10.78 -5.77 6.30
CA LYS A 138 11.34 -4.41 6.20
C LYS A 138 10.35 -3.36 5.70
N PHE A 139 9.44 -3.75 4.80
CA PHE A 139 8.49 -2.84 4.17
C PHE A 139 7.06 -3.24 4.48
N VAL A 140 6.19 -2.24 4.56
CA VAL A 140 4.74 -2.38 4.51
C VAL A 140 4.23 -1.51 3.37
N VAL A 141 3.52 -2.12 2.42
CA VAL A 141 2.84 -1.39 1.34
C VAL A 141 1.35 -1.43 1.58
N ILE A 142 0.69 -0.27 1.52
CA ILE A 142 -0.76 -0.13 1.52
C ILE A 142 -1.21 0.12 0.09
N ALA A 143 -2.00 -0.80 -0.46
CA ALA A 143 -2.61 -0.65 -1.78
C ALA A 143 -3.97 0.05 -1.71
N TYR A 144 -4.28 0.86 -2.72
CA TYR A 144 -5.56 1.54 -2.90
C TYR A 144 -6.02 1.43 -4.36
N PHE A 145 -7.24 0.98 -4.58
CA PHE A 145 -7.81 0.77 -5.93
C PHE A 145 -8.74 1.92 -6.31
N PHE A 146 -8.61 2.41 -7.55
CA PHE A 146 -9.45 3.47 -8.10
C PHE A 146 -10.51 2.83 -9.01
N MET A 147 -11.76 3.22 -8.84
CA MET A 147 -12.92 2.79 -9.63
C MET A 147 -13.50 3.95 -10.42
#